data_AF-A0A956M9E2-F1
#
_entry.id   AF-A0A956M9E2-F1
#
_cell.length_a   1.000
_cell.length_b   1.000
_cell.length_c   1.000
_cell.angle_alpha   90.00
_cell.angle_beta   90.00
_cell.angle_gamma   90.00
#
_symmetry.space_group_name_H-M   'P 1'
#
loop_
_entity.id
_entity.type
_entity.pdbx_description
1 polymer ?
#
loop_
_entity_poly.entity_id
_entity_poly.type
_entity_poly.pdbx_seq_one_letter_code
_entity_poly.pdbx_strand_id
1 'polypeptide(L)'
;MVRFFKRTVQSLFSISILLIILQCRNNPSRPDLAVSIQISAPDSSIHAFGSLQLQAIATLTNGSTQDITQEALWQVETGLLGMVTEDGLFRAISNKSGSEKVYCIYQNITDSLTISVTGRAVTLTIWPINPAVAAGQSKQFNAIAEYLDDTGRDAELVSDLVEWVVEPQSAGTIDATGLFIANPAAVGDVTISISFQALYAEIKFELTTQDPLDVEFVSIPAGTFIMGSNNGWSDVRPEHEVYTDAFEMSKYEITNGLYVKYMNEAFKRGDVIVENGLLIGNGGPYNATIYGLVMVREGSPDNFIYFQPSIDDIAFFHVYPEYENYPVVRLTWYGAMAFCMHYGYRLPTEAEWEKASRGGEQAEYGTNTGQINHDLANYLSSEGKDIWNGLSPVGSFAPNKYGLYDMAGNAAEIVFDFYQKDYYSISPHDNPYGPGSPFPINFTGSEIVMITRGGSALYSDMFCSSTFRFPKAVPNKEGYSYEGFRIVKDSD
;
A
#
# COMPACT_ATOMS: atom_id res chain seq x y z
N MET A 1 -86.49 -6.54 19.97
CA MET A 1 -86.08 -5.13 20.08
C MET A 1 -84.70 -4.88 19.41
N VAL A 2 -84.46 -5.37 18.18
CA VAL A 2 -83.18 -5.20 17.43
C VAL A 2 -83.41 -4.98 15.90
N ARG A 3 -84.63 -4.64 15.46
CA ARG A 3 -84.93 -4.38 14.04
C ARG A 3 -85.55 -3.03 13.72
N PHE A 4 -85.66 -2.13 14.70
CA PHE A 4 -86.24 -0.78 14.50
C PHE A 4 -85.23 0.39 14.59
N PHE A 5 -83.94 0.12 14.83
CA PHE A 5 -82.90 1.17 14.94
C PHE A 5 -81.96 1.27 13.73
N LYS A 6 -82.18 0.48 12.66
CA LYS A 6 -81.32 0.46 11.45
C LYS A 6 -81.85 1.29 10.27
N ARG A 7 -82.99 1.97 10.39
CA ARG A 7 -83.59 2.72 9.27
C ARG A 7 -83.63 4.25 9.41
N THR A 8 -83.15 4.83 10.50
CA THR A 8 -83.14 6.29 10.68
C THR A 8 -81.75 6.93 10.53
N VAL A 9 -80.66 6.16 10.54
CA VAL A 9 -79.29 6.70 10.40
C VAL A 9 -78.81 6.73 8.93
N GLN A 10 -79.48 6.02 8.02
CA GLN A 10 -79.10 5.97 6.60
C GLN A 10 -79.71 7.10 5.74
N SER A 11 -80.58 7.94 6.31
CA SER A 11 -81.23 9.07 5.60
C SER A 11 -80.52 10.41 5.80
N LEU A 12 -79.73 10.57 6.88
CA LEU A 12 -78.98 11.82 7.16
C LEU A 12 -77.54 11.82 6.60
N PHE A 13 -76.99 10.65 6.26
CA PHE A 13 -75.66 10.56 5.63
C PHE A 13 -75.67 10.89 4.13
N SER A 14 -76.77 10.63 3.42
CA SER A 14 -76.83 10.88 1.97
C SER A 14 -77.18 12.33 1.60
N ILE A 15 -77.72 13.13 2.53
CA ILE A 15 -77.99 14.55 2.30
C ILE A 15 -76.78 15.42 2.70
N SER A 16 -75.98 14.96 3.67
CA SER A 16 -74.76 15.65 4.10
C SER A 16 -73.61 15.51 3.09
N ILE A 17 -73.52 14.38 2.37
CA ILE A 17 -72.51 14.17 1.31
C ILE A 17 -72.88 14.96 0.04
N LEU A 18 -74.16 15.18 -0.24
CA LEU A 18 -74.59 15.95 -1.43
C LEU A 18 -74.41 17.46 -1.24
N LEU A 19 -74.48 18.00 -0.01
CA LEU A 19 -74.15 19.40 0.27
C LEU A 19 -72.62 19.68 0.28
N ILE A 20 -71.80 18.69 0.66
CA ILE A 20 -70.33 18.82 0.61
C ILE A 20 -69.82 18.77 -0.84
N ILE A 21 -70.42 17.95 -1.71
CA ILE A 21 -70.04 17.88 -3.13
C ILE A 21 -70.43 19.15 -3.91
N LEU A 22 -71.45 19.90 -3.45
CA LEU A 22 -71.87 21.17 -4.06
C LEU A 22 -71.13 22.41 -3.51
N GLN A 23 -70.53 22.35 -2.31
CA GLN A 23 -69.66 23.42 -1.79
C GLN A 23 -68.18 23.30 -2.23
N CYS A 24 -67.74 22.15 -2.74
CA CYS A 24 -66.37 21.97 -3.24
C CYS A 24 -66.15 22.44 -4.69
N ARG A 25 -67.18 22.84 -5.44
CA ARG A 25 -67.00 23.26 -6.85
C ARG A 25 -66.49 24.68 -7.06
N ASN A 26 -66.43 25.52 -6.02
CA ASN A 26 -66.03 26.94 -6.14
C ASN A 26 -64.99 27.41 -5.10
N ASN A 27 -64.16 26.52 -4.54
CA ASN A 27 -63.09 26.94 -3.64
C ASN A 27 -61.71 26.90 -4.35
N PRO A 28 -61.08 28.05 -4.66
CA PRO A 28 -59.83 28.10 -5.43
C PRO A 28 -58.57 27.77 -4.61
N SER A 29 -58.68 27.21 -3.41
CA SER A 29 -57.52 26.81 -2.59
C SER A 29 -57.67 25.37 -2.10
N ARG A 30 -57.56 24.42 -3.03
CA ARG A 30 -57.15 23.07 -2.64
C ARG A 30 -55.66 23.15 -2.30
N PRO A 31 -55.20 22.73 -1.11
CA PRO A 31 -53.76 22.69 -0.85
C PRO A 31 -53.11 21.80 -1.92
N ASP A 32 -52.06 22.32 -2.55
CA ASP A 32 -51.30 21.55 -3.52
C ASP A 32 -50.64 20.37 -2.81
N LEU A 33 -50.91 19.16 -3.31
CA LEU A 33 -50.43 17.92 -2.72
C LEU A 33 -49.08 17.57 -3.32
N ALA A 34 -48.19 16.98 -2.53
CA ALA A 34 -46.98 16.38 -3.06
C ALA A 34 -47.35 15.22 -3.99
N VAL A 35 -46.65 15.09 -5.11
CA VAL A 35 -46.77 14.00 -6.08
C VAL A 35 -45.50 13.14 -6.11
N SER A 36 -44.36 13.73 -5.77
CA SER A 36 -43.10 13.05 -5.52
C SER A 36 -42.27 13.84 -4.51
N ILE A 37 -41.31 13.17 -3.89
CA ILE A 37 -40.26 13.80 -3.08
C ILE A 37 -38.90 13.27 -3.53
N GLN A 38 -37.86 14.08 -3.35
CA GLN A 38 -36.47 13.75 -3.66
C GLN A 38 -35.59 14.13 -2.48
N ILE A 39 -34.92 13.14 -1.89
CA ILE A 39 -33.87 13.33 -0.88
C ILE A 39 -32.51 13.47 -1.57
N SER A 40 -31.67 14.38 -1.09
CA SER A 40 -30.33 14.61 -1.64
C SER A 40 -29.35 15.06 -0.56
N ALA A 41 -28.06 14.92 -0.86
CA ALA A 41 -26.96 15.40 -0.05
C ALA A 41 -25.82 15.92 -0.95
N PRO A 42 -24.97 16.83 -0.47
CA PRO A 42 -23.76 17.26 -1.18
C PRO A 42 -22.77 16.12 -1.44
N ASP A 43 -22.63 15.22 -0.45
CA ASP A 43 -21.87 13.98 -0.52
C ASP A 43 -22.64 12.93 0.29
N SER A 44 -22.82 11.72 -0.25
CA SER A 44 -23.47 10.62 0.43
C SER A 44 -22.49 9.78 1.27
N SER A 45 -21.25 10.25 1.46
CA SER A 45 -20.24 9.63 2.33
C SER A 45 -19.85 10.58 3.46
N ILE A 46 -19.77 10.06 4.69
CA ILE A 46 -19.21 10.77 5.85
C ILE A 46 -18.30 9.88 6.69
N HIS A 47 -17.40 10.51 7.44
CA HIS A 47 -16.59 9.81 8.43
C HIS A 47 -17.35 9.56 9.73
N ALA A 48 -16.90 8.57 10.51
CA ALA A 48 -17.36 8.31 11.86
C ALA A 48 -17.39 9.60 12.71
N PHE A 49 -18.48 9.79 13.45
CA PHE A 49 -18.77 11.00 14.24
C PHE A 49 -18.90 12.32 13.44
N GLY A 50 -18.89 12.24 12.11
CA GLY A 50 -19.20 13.34 11.21
C GLY A 50 -20.70 13.62 11.14
N SER A 51 -21.05 14.70 10.45
CA SER A 51 -22.44 15.07 10.20
C SER A 51 -22.64 15.63 8.80
N LEU A 52 -23.82 15.41 8.24
CA LEU A 52 -24.19 15.82 6.89
C LEU A 52 -25.60 16.37 6.88
N GLN A 53 -25.77 17.54 6.27
CA GLN A 53 -27.09 18.12 6.07
C GLN A 53 -27.74 17.51 4.82
N LEU A 54 -28.90 16.88 5.01
CA LEU A 54 -29.73 16.37 3.93
C LEU A 54 -30.74 17.44 3.51
N GLN A 55 -31.17 17.37 2.26
CA GLN A 55 -32.24 18.20 1.71
C GLN A 55 -33.34 17.32 1.11
N ALA A 56 -34.59 17.70 1.34
CA ALA A 56 -35.76 17.06 0.75
C ALA A 56 -36.57 18.07 -0.07
N ILE A 57 -36.79 17.78 -1.35
CA ILE A 57 -37.59 18.61 -2.26
C ILE A 57 -38.84 17.85 -2.69
N ALA A 58 -40.02 18.43 -2.46
CA ALA A 58 -41.29 17.92 -2.96
C ALA A 58 -41.64 18.54 -4.32
N THR A 59 -42.15 17.73 -5.25
CA THR A 59 -42.86 18.23 -6.44
C THR A 59 -44.35 18.20 -6.17
N LEU A 60 -45.03 19.32 -6.37
CA LEU A 60 -46.44 19.52 -6.05
C LEU A 60 -47.36 19.26 -7.25
N THR A 61 -48.66 19.11 -7.02
CA THR A 61 -49.68 18.87 -8.06
C THR A 61 -49.75 19.95 -9.13
N ASN A 62 -49.34 21.17 -8.80
CA ASN A 62 -49.27 22.29 -9.74
C ASN A 62 -47.94 22.34 -10.54
N GLY A 63 -47.04 21.37 -10.34
CA GLY A 63 -45.72 21.29 -10.97
C GLY A 63 -44.63 22.12 -10.31
N SER A 64 -44.92 22.91 -9.28
CA SER A 64 -43.90 23.65 -8.52
C SER A 64 -43.16 22.74 -7.55
N THR A 65 -41.98 23.17 -7.12
CA THR A 65 -41.18 22.48 -6.11
C THR A 65 -41.18 23.24 -4.79
N GLN A 66 -41.15 22.51 -3.69
CA GLN A 66 -41.05 23.05 -2.33
C GLN A 66 -39.93 22.34 -1.58
N ASP A 67 -39.06 23.10 -0.90
CA ASP A 67 -38.15 22.54 0.11
C ASP A 67 -38.98 22.15 1.33
N ILE A 68 -38.96 20.86 1.65
CA ILE A 68 -39.72 20.25 2.74
C ILE A 68 -38.78 19.70 3.83
N THR A 69 -37.51 20.13 3.85
CA THR A 69 -36.49 19.57 4.74
C THR A 69 -36.89 19.69 6.21
N GLN A 70 -37.60 20.74 6.59
CA GLN A 70 -38.06 20.98 7.97
C GLN A 70 -39.45 20.40 8.25
N GLU A 71 -40.21 20.06 7.20
CA GLU A 71 -41.59 19.57 7.29
C GLU A 71 -41.71 18.06 7.07
N ALA A 72 -40.67 17.43 6.53
CA ALA A 72 -40.60 16.00 6.35
C ALA A 72 -40.38 15.28 7.68
N LEU A 73 -40.93 14.07 7.77
CA LEU A 73 -40.56 13.12 8.81
C LEU A 73 -39.32 12.36 8.36
N TRP A 74 -38.25 12.49 9.14
CA TRP A 74 -36.97 11.82 8.91
C TRP A 74 -36.83 10.57 9.78
N GLN A 75 -36.30 9.49 9.21
CA GLN A 75 -35.98 8.27 9.95
C GLN A 75 -34.79 7.53 9.32
N VAL A 76 -34.11 6.71 10.12
CA VAL A 76 -33.04 5.82 9.67
C VAL A 76 -33.52 4.36 9.71
N GLU A 77 -32.96 3.51 8.86
CA GLU A 77 -33.37 2.11 8.74
C GLU A 77 -33.07 1.29 10.00
N THR A 78 -31.82 1.35 10.48
CA THR A 78 -31.35 0.57 11.62
C THR A 78 -30.94 1.45 12.79
N GLY A 79 -30.40 2.63 12.50
CA GLY A 79 -29.84 3.56 13.49
C GLY A 79 -28.54 3.06 14.13
N LEU A 80 -27.89 2.05 13.52
CA LEU A 80 -26.65 1.48 14.05
C LEU A 80 -25.44 2.36 13.74
N LEU A 81 -25.48 3.11 12.64
CA LEU A 81 -24.36 3.96 12.22
C LEU A 81 -24.58 5.43 12.56
N GLY A 82 -25.83 5.88 12.63
CA GLY A 82 -26.16 7.29 12.82
C GLY A 82 -27.63 7.55 13.14
N MET A 83 -27.92 8.80 13.44
CA MET A 83 -29.28 9.31 13.63
C MET A 83 -29.51 10.51 12.72
N VAL A 84 -30.75 10.73 12.31
CA VAL A 84 -31.18 11.93 11.58
C VAL A 84 -32.09 12.76 12.48
N THR A 85 -31.85 14.06 12.53
CA THR A 85 -32.70 15.01 13.27
C THR A 85 -33.86 15.52 12.42
N GLU A 86 -34.83 16.19 13.05
CA GLU A 86 -36.04 16.70 12.39
C GLU A 86 -35.73 17.75 11.30
N ASP A 87 -34.60 18.44 11.41
CA ASP A 87 -34.10 19.41 10.43
C ASP A 87 -33.26 18.77 9.31
N GLY A 88 -33.23 17.44 9.21
CA GLY A 88 -32.52 16.71 8.15
C GLY A 88 -31.01 16.58 8.36
N LEU A 89 -30.48 16.86 9.55
CA LEU A 89 -29.06 16.67 9.85
C LEU A 89 -28.81 15.20 10.26
N PHE A 90 -28.13 14.46 9.40
CA PHE A 90 -27.62 13.13 9.75
C PHE A 90 -26.32 13.27 10.55
N ARG A 91 -26.22 12.54 11.68
CA ARG A 91 -25.03 12.46 12.52
C ARG A 91 -24.62 11.00 12.65
N ALA A 92 -23.40 10.69 12.19
CA ALA A 92 -22.79 9.41 12.53
C ALA A 92 -22.52 9.36 14.03
N ILE A 93 -22.87 8.25 14.67
CA ILE A 93 -22.66 8.02 16.11
C ILE A 93 -21.77 6.80 16.37
N SER A 94 -21.32 6.15 15.29
CA SER A 94 -20.55 4.92 15.33
C SER A 94 -19.17 5.12 14.72
N ASN A 95 -18.20 4.35 15.21
CA ASN A 95 -16.89 4.11 14.60
C ASN A 95 -16.93 3.00 13.53
N LYS A 96 -18.07 2.32 13.35
CA LYS A 96 -18.23 1.27 12.35
C LYS A 96 -18.34 1.86 10.95
N SER A 97 -17.58 1.28 10.03
CA SER A 97 -17.82 1.46 8.61
C SER A 97 -19.12 0.77 8.20
N GLY A 98 -19.82 1.30 7.20
CA GLY A 98 -21.02 0.68 6.67
C GLY A 98 -21.90 1.65 5.90
N SER A 99 -23.13 1.22 5.62
CA SER A 99 -24.13 2.04 4.95
C SER A 99 -25.42 2.06 5.75
N GLU A 100 -25.99 3.24 5.94
CA GLU A 100 -27.26 3.47 6.62
C GLU A 100 -28.22 4.13 5.64
N LYS A 101 -29.41 3.56 5.48
CA LYS A 101 -30.44 4.17 4.64
C LYS A 101 -31.25 5.16 5.47
N VAL A 102 -31.31 6.40 4.98
CA VAL A 102 -32.11 7.49 5.55
C VAL A 102 -33.36 7.66 4.69
N TYR A 103 -34.51 7.73 5.34
CA TYR A 103 -35.81 7.93 4.71
C TYR A 103 -36.34 9.32 5.04
N CYS A 104 -36.95 9.95 4.04
CA CYS A 104 -37.76 11.15 4.17
C CYS A 104 -39.21 10.80 3.84
N ILE A 105 -40.16 11.19 4.68
CA ILE A 105 -41.61 10.98 4.49
C ILE A 105 -42.34 12.32 4.52
N TYR A 106 -43.13 12.61 3.49
CA TYR A 106 -43.98 13.80 3.43
C TYR A 106 -45.30 13.49 2.71
N GLN A 107 -46.43 13.81 3.33
CA GLN A 107 -47.79 13.54 2.81
C GLN A 107 -48.02 12.09 2.33
N ASN A 108 -47.51 11.10 3.07
CA ASN A 108 -47.53 9.65 2.74
C ASN A 108 -46.70 9.25 1.51
N ILE A 109 -45.82 10.12 1.02
CA ILE A 109 -44.81 9.78 0.01
C ILE A 109 -43.47 9.59 0.73
N THR A 110 -42.75 8.54 0.36
CA THR A 110 -41.44 8.19 0.92
C THR A 110 -40.39 8.18 -0.16
N ASP A 111 -39.21 8.69 0.16
CA ASP A 111 -37.98 8.53 -0.62
C ASP A 111 -36.82 8.23 0.33
N SER A 112 -35.71 7.72 -0.20
CA SER A 112 -34.58 7.27 0.61
C SER A 112 -33.24 7.55 -0.04
N LEU A 113 -32.24 7.87 0.78
CA LEU A 113 -30.84 8.01 0.41
C LEU A 113 -30.00 7.07 1.27
N THR A 114 -29.05 6.37 0.66
CA THR A 114 -28.06 5.60 1.41
C THR A 114 -26.88 6.51 1.75
N ILE A 115 -26.55 6.60 3.03
CA ILE A 115 -25.36 7.29 3.53
C ILE A 115 -24.31 6.24 3.88
N SER A 116 -23.11 6.37 3.30
CA SER A 116 -21.96 5.58 3.69
C SER A 116 -21.24 6.26 4.85
N VAL A 117 -20.97 5.50 5.91
CA VAL A 117 -20.15 5.94 7.05
C VAL A 117 -18.82 5.21 6.96
N THR A 118 -17.70 5.93 6.93
CA THR A 118 -16.35 5.33 7.02
C THR A 118 -15.90 5.29 8.48
N GLY A 119 -14.88 4.49 8.81
CA GLY A 119 -14.31 4.45 10.15
C GLY A 119 -13.70 5.80 10.59
N ARG A 120 -13.19 5.86 11.83
CA ARG A 120 -12.42 7.03 12.33
C ARG A 120 -10.93 6.82 12.07
N ALA A 121 -10.28 7.76 11.38
CA ALA A 121 -8.83 7.76 11.25
C ALA A 121 -8.16 7.97 12.62
N VAL A 122 -7.21 7.11 12.95
CA VAL A 122 -6.47 7.10 14.21
C VAL A 122 -4.98 7.38 14.03
N THR A 123 -4.42 7.12 12.86
CA THR A 123 -3.03 7.47 12.51
C THR A 123 -2.98 8.00 11.08
N LEU A 124 -1.96 8.83 10.80
CA LEU A 124 -1.66 9.36 9.48
C LEU A 124 -0.16 9.18 9.24
N THR A 125 0.22 8.67 8.08
CA THR A 125 1.63 8.40 7.72
C THR A 125 1.90 8.84 6.28
N ILE A 126 3.09 9.38 6.02
CA ILE A 126 3.58 9.65 4.66
C ILE A 126 4.51 8.52 4.25
N TRP A 127 4.33 7.95 3.06
CA TRP A 127 5.23 6.95 2.49
C TRP A 127 5.78 7.41 1.14
N PRO A 128 7.07 7.17 0.82
CA PRO A 128 8.10 6.63 1.69
C PRO A 128 8.51 7.61 2.80
N ILE A 129 8.92 7.05 3.94
CA ILE A 129 9.18 7.74 5.22
C ILE A 129 10.61 8.24 5.39
N ASN A 130 11.52 7.77 4.53
CA ASN A 130 12.86 8.32 4.35
C ASN A 130 13.14 8.19 2.85
N PRO A 131 12.60 9.09 2.02
CA PRO A 131 12.92 9.13 0.60
C PRO A 131 14.36 9.62 0.44
N ALA A 132 15.04 9.21 -0.63
CA ALA A 132 16.08 10.05 -1.22
C ALA A 132 15.59 10.52 -2.57
N VAL A 133 15.81 11.80 -2.82
CA VAL A 133 15.35 12.49 -4.01
C VAL A 133 16.52 13.33 -4.49
N ALA A 134 16.95 13.12 -5.72
CA ALA A 134 17.96 13.95 -6.32
C ALA A 134 17.34 15.26 -6.83
N ALA A 135 18.12 16.34 -6.83
CA ALA A 135 17.71 17.63 -7.36
C ALA A 135 17.25 17.48 -8.82
N GLY A 136 16.03 17.97 -9.12
CA GLY A 136 15.45 17.92 -10.46
C GLY A 136 14.72 16.63 -10.81
N GLN A 137 14.65 15.66 -9.90
CA GLN A 137 13.88 14.42 -10.06
C GLN A 137 12.52 14.53 -9.37
N SER A 138 11.62 13.62 -9.72
CA SER A 138 10.32 13.49 -9.08
C SER A 138 10.27 12.29 -8.12
N LYS A 139 9.36 12.34 -7.13
CA LYS A 139 9.08 11.23 -6.23
C LYS A 139 7.61 11.24 -5.82
N GLN A 140 6.94 10.12 -6.01
CA GLN A 140 5.59 9.93 -5.50
C GLN A 140 5.62 9.70 -3.99
N PHE A 141 4.86 10.51 -3.26
CA PHE A 141 4.49 10.28 -1.87
C PHE A 141 3.03 9.85 -1.77
N ASN A 142 2.76 9.03 -0.77
CA ASN A 142 1.44 8.53 -0.47
C ASN A 142 1.06 8.87 0.98
N ALA A 143 -0.14 9.38 1.17
CA ALA A 143 -0.69 9.59 2.50
C ALA A 143 -1.58 8.41 2.90
N ILE A 144 -1.39 7.94 4.12
CA ILE A 144 -2.04 6.71 4.61
C ILE A 144 -2.73 7.02 5.91
N ALA A 145 -4.04 6.81 5.95
CA ALA A 145 -4.80 6.88 7.18
C ALA A 145 -5.10 5.46 7.68
N GLU A 146 -4.71 5.13 8.91
CA GLU A 146 -5.28 3.94 9.56
C GLU A 146 -6.60 4.32 10.22
N TYR A 147 -7.63 3.54 9.95
CA TYR A 147 -8.94 3.61 10.58
C TYR A 147 -9.06 2.53 11.64
N LEU A 148 -9.62 2.88 12.79
CA LEU A 148 -9.96 1.89 13.82
C LEU A 148 -11.47 1.67 13.81
N ASP A 149 -11.87 0.43 13.57
CA ASP A 149 -13.26 -0.01 13.71
C ASP A 149 -13.37 -1.26 14.59
N ASP A 150 -14.58 -1.81 14.70
CA ASP A 150 -14.86 -2.99 15.51
C ASP A 150 -14.32 -4.29 14.90
N THR A 151 -13.82 -4.25 13.66
CA THR A 151 -13.25 -5.38 12.92
C THR A 151 -11.72 -5.37 12.93
N GLY A 152 -11.09 -4.22 13.22
CA GLY A 152 -9.65 -4.10 13.39
C GLY A 152 -9.11 -2.73 13.01
N ARG A 153 -7.82 -2.70 12.62
CA ARG A 153 -7.23 -1.55 11.94
C ARG A 153 -7.27 -1.83 10.45
N ASP A 154 -7.75 -0.87 9.68
CA ASP A 154 -7.66 -0.86 8.22
C ASP A 154 -6.87 0.37 7.76
N ALA A 155 -6.11 0.27 6.67
CA ALA A 155 -5.28 1.36 6.18
C ALA A 155 -5.70 1.71 4.76
N GLU A 156 -6.02 2.99 4.51
CA GLU A 156 -6.43 3.46 3.20
C GLU A 156 -5.48 4.54 2.68
N LEU A 157 -5.28 4.58 1.37
CA LEU A 157 -4.70 5.73 0.69
C LEU A 157 -5.65 6.90 0.77
N VAL A 158 -5.14 8.00 1.31
CA VAL A 158 -5.84 9.28 1.42
C VAL A 158 -5.06 10.39 0.73
N SER A 159 -4.12 10.07 -0.18
CA SER A 159 -3.25 11.04 -0.87
C SER A 159 -4.03 12.20 -1.49
N ASP A 160 -5.15 11.89 -2.16
CA ASP A 160 -6.02 12.89 -2.80
C ASP A 160 -6.92 13.65 -1.81
N LEU A 161 -6.93 13.26 -0.55
CA LEU A 161 -7.79 13.80 0.51
C LEU A 161 -7.01 14.61 1.56
N VAL A 162 -5.68 14.55 1.55
CA VAL A 162 -4.84 15.30 2.50
C VAL A 162 -4.40 16.64 1.94
N GLU A 163 -4.04 17.55 2.84
CA GLU A 163 -3.32 18.76 2.47
C GLU A 163 -1.81 18.51 2.53
N TRP A 164 -1.14 18.60 1.38
CA TRP A 164 0.32 18.45 1.25
C TRP A 164 1.05 19.78 1.39
N VAL A 165 2.14 19.79 2.15
CA VAL A 165 3.02 20.95 2.33
C VAL A 165 4.47 20.52 2.18
N VAL A 166 5.29 21.34 1.49
CA VAL A 166 6.73 21.15 1.39
C VAL A 166 7.49 22.35 1.94
N GLU A 167 8.50 22.08 2.77
CA GLU A 167 9.38 23.08 3.37
C GLU A 167 10.87 22.69 3.23
N PRO A 168 11.76 23.61 2.79
CA PRO A 168 11.44 24.94 2.30
C PRO A 168 10.75 24.88 0.93
N GLN A 169 9.90 25.86 0.59
CA GLN A 169 9.26 25.94 -0.74
C GLN A 169 10.25 26.03 -1.90
N SER A 170 11.51 26.41 -1.63
CA SER A 170 12.59 26.38 -2.63
C SER A 170 13.02 24.97 -3.03
N ALA A 171 12.70 23.95 -2.22
CA ALA A 171 13.08 22.56 -2.44
C ALA A 171 12.37 21.93 -3.64
N GLY A 172 11.14 22.36 -3.94
CA GLY A 172 10.33 21.79 -5.00
C GLY A 172 8.84 22.06 -4.83
N THR A 173 8.02 21.35 -5.58
CA THR A 173 6.54 21.42 -5.50
C THR A 173 5.97 20.03 -5.29
N ILE A 174 4.89 19.91 -4.52
CA ILE A 174 4.13 18.67 -4.38
C ILE A 174 2.68 18.91 -4.82
N ASP A 175 2.13 18.01 -5.63
CA ASP A 175 0.75 18.12 -6.09
C ASP A 175 -0.26 17.47 -5.14
N ALA A 176 -1.55 17.56 -5.47
CA ALA A 176 -2.63 17.02 -4.64
C ALA A 176 -2.63 15.48 -4.56
N THR A 177 -1.97 14.79 -5.48
CA THR A 177 -1.86 13.33 -5.48
C THR A 177 -0.63 12.86 -4.69
N GLY A 178 0.25 13.79 -4.27
CA GLY A 178 1.48 13.52 -3.55
C GLY A 178 2.72 13.41 -4.45
N LEU A 179 2.64 13.77 -5.73
CA LEU A 179 3.81 13.79 -6.61
C LEU A 179 4.67 15.01 -6.29
N PHE A 180 5.83 14.76 -5.66
CA PHE A 180 6.84 15.78 -5.40
C PHE A 180 7.80 15.91 -6.58
N ILE A 181 8.09 17.12 -7.02
CA ILE A 181 9.08 17.44 -8.05
C ILE A 181 10.13 18.34 -7.42
N ALA A 182 11.35 17.81 -7.26
CA ALA A 182 12.46 18.54 -6.67
C ALA A 182 12.97 19.61 -7.64
N ASN A 183 13.31 20.78 -7.10
CA ASN A 183 13.96 21.84 -7.87
C ASN A 183 15.38 21.40 -8.27
N PRO A 184 15.78 21.49 -9.56
CA PRO A 184 17.13 21.12 -10.03
C PRO A 184 18.30 21.82 -9.32
N ALA A 185 18.06 22.96 -8.68
CA ALA A 185 19.08 23.71 -7.95
C ALA A 185 19.02 23.54 -6.43
N ALA A 186 18.06 22.79 -5.90
CA ALA A 186 17.88 22.63 -4.46
C ALA A 186 18.67 21.43 -3.93
N VAL A 187 19.36 21.64 -2.80
CA VAL A 187 20.08 20.63 -2.03
C VAL A 187 19.88 20.89 -0.55
N GLY A 188 19.98 19.84 0.27
CA GLY A 188 19.82 19.93 1.72
C GLY A 188 18.44 19.50 2.22
N ASP A 189 18.18 19.79 3.49
CA ASP A 189 17.02 19.25 4.20
C ASP A 189 15.68 19.74 3.64
N VAL A 190 14.75 18.80 3.50
CA VAL A 190 13.37 18.98 3.08
C VAL A 190 12.46 18.28 4.07
N THR A 191 11.37 18.95 4.41
CA THR A 191 10.24 18.41 5.16
C THR A 191 9.03 18.36 4.24
N ILE A 192 8.39 17.20 4.13
CA ILE A 192 7.05 17.09 3.56
C ILE A 192 6.10 16.77 4.71
N SER A 193 5.00 17.51 4.79
CA SER A 193 3.98 17.34 5.82
C SER A 193 2.61 17.15 5.19
N ILE A 194 1.77 16.37 5.86
CA ILE A 194 0.37 16.18 5.49
C ILE A 194 -0.54 16.44 6.67
N SER A 195 -1.74 16.94 6.38
CA SER A 195 -2.82 17.00 7.36
C SER A 195 -4.10 16.39 6.79
N PHE A 196 -4.81 15.63 7.64
CA PHE A 196 -6.08 15.01 7.32
C PHE A 196 -6.94 14.96 8.57
N GLN A 197 -8.09 15.64 8.54
CA GLN A 197 -8.94 15.83 9.72
C GLN A 197 -8.16 16.49 10.88
N ALA A 198 -8.04 15.81 12.03
CA ALA A 198 -7.26 16.26 13.18
C ALA A 198 -5.85 15.63 13.26
N LEU A 199 -5.46 14.88 12.23
CA LEU A 199 -4.19 14.17 12.18
C LEU A 199 -3.17 14.96 11.35
N TYR A 200 -1.91 14.83 11.75
CA TYR A 200 -0.75 15.45 11.11
C TYR A 200 0.38 14.42 11.05
N ALA A 201 1.11 14.41 9.95
CA ALA A 201 2.33 13.65 9.79
C ALA A 201 3.37 14.46 9.02
N GLU A 202 4.65 14.20 9.30
CA GLU A 202 5.76 14.80 8.55
C GLU A 202 6.86 13.76 8.32
N ILE A 203 7.60 13.95 7.25
CA ILE A 203 8.84 13.24 6.93
C ILE A 203 9.93 14.24 6.63
N LYS A 204 11.17 13.86 6.93
CA LYS A 204 12.37 14.69 6.69
C LYS A 204 13.37 13.89 5.90
N PHE A 205 13.95 14.52 4.88
CA PHE A 205 14.96 13.93 4.02
C PHE A 205 15.87 15.00 3.43
N GLU A 206 16.94 14.59 2.77
CA GLU A 206 17.89 15.51 2.14
C GLU A 206 17.81 15.38 0.61
N LEU A 207 17.79 16.53 -0.09
CA LEU A 207 18.00 16.57 -1.54
C LEU A 207 19.48 16.49 -1.89
N THR A 208 19.84 15.55 -2.76
CA THR A 208 21.22 15.33 -3.21
C THR A 208 21.43 15.76 -4.68
N THR A 209 22.68 15.94 -5.10
CA THR A 209 23.02 16.35 -6.49
C THR A 209 23.27 15.19 -7.45
N GLN A 210 23.36 13.96 -6.94
CA GLN A 210 23.66 12.76 -7.71
C GLN A 210 23.05 11.54 -7.01
N ASP A 211 22.88 10.47 -7.78
CA ASP A 211 22.70 9.11 -7.25
C ASP A 211 23.73 8.85 -6.14
N PRO A 212 23.30 8.56 -4.90
CA PRO A 212 24.21 8.40 -3.77
C PRO A 212 25.08 7.14 -3.87
N LEU A 213 24.76 6.20 -4.77
CA LEU A 213 25.57 5.03 -5.06
C LEU A 213 25.97 4.98 -6.55
N ASP A 214 27.17 4.46 -6.81
CA ASP A 214 27.62 4.13 -8.16
C ASP A 214 27.09 2.72 -8.54
N VAL A 215 25.77 2.61 -8.69
CA VAL A 215 25.09 1.35 -9.06
C VAL A 215 24.69 1.40 -10.54
N GLU A 216 25.05 0.35 -11.28
CA GLU A 216 24.56 0.16 -12.64
C GLU A 216 23.10 -0.32 -12.62
N PHE A 217 22.25 0.35 -13.39
CA PHE A 217 20.85 0.01 -13.57
C PHE A 217 20.55 -0.49 -14.98
N VAL A 218 19.53 -1.34 -15.09
CA VAL A 218 18.96 -1.87 -16.33
C VAL A 218 17.52 -1.41 -16.42
N SER A 219 17.15 -0.74 -17.51
CA SER A 219 15.77 -0.30 -17.76
C SER A 219 14.88 -1.48 -18.15
N ILE A 220 13.77 -1.64 -17.44
CA ILE A 220 12.73 -2.63 -17.71
C ILE A 220 11.52 -1.89 -18.28
N PRO A 221 11.08 -2.19 -19.52
CA PRO A 221 10.04 -1.42 -20.17
C PRO A 221 8.67 -1.64 -19.51
N ALA A 222 7.82 -0.61 -19.51
CA ALA A 222 6.42 -0.73 -19.15
C ALA A 222 5.72 -1.78 -20.03
N GLY A 223 4.70 -2.45 -19.49
CA GLY A 223 3.86 -3.37 -20.25
C GLY A 223 3.45 -4.62 -19.50
N THR A 224 2.57 -5.38 -20.15
CA THR A 224 1.94 -6.58 -19.62
C THR A 224 2.81 -7.82 -19.80
N PHE A 225 2.80 -8.71 -18.81
CA PHE A 225 3.38 -10.04 -18.87
C PHE A 225 2.46 -11.05 -18.15
N ILE A 226 2.65 -12.35 -18.42
CA ILE A 226 1.99 -13.40 -17.66
C ILE A 226 2.81 -13.67 -16.39
N MET A 227 2.18 -13.46 -15.23
CA MET A 227 2.73 -13.77 -13.91
C MET A 227 2.25 -15.13 -13.42
N GLY A 228 3.15 -15.90 -12.80
CA GLY A 228 2.87 -17.23 -12.27
C GLY A 228 3.00 -18.37 -13.27
N SER A 229 2.58 -19.56 -12.86
CA SER A 229 2.61 -20.76 -13.69
C SER A 229 1.51 -21.74 -13.31
N ASN A 230 0.67 -22.11 -14.27
CA ASN A 230 -0.38 -23.11 -14.08
C ASN A 230 0.18 -24.53 -13.87
N ASN A 231 1.43 -24.74 -14.29
CA ASN A 231 2.17 -25.99 -14.11
C ASN A 231 3.08 -25.97 -12.87
N GLY A 232 3.18 -24.84 -12.17
CA GLY A 232 4.02 -24.66 -10.99
C GLY A 232 3.37 -25.11 -9.68
N TRP A 233 3.87 -24.60 -8.56
CA TRP A 233 3.33 -24.83 -7.22
C TRP A 233 1.93 -24.21 -7.03
N SER A 234 1.21 -24.55 -5.95
CA SER A 234 -0.18 -24.08 -5.79
C SER A 234 -0.31 -22.58 -5.60
N ASP A 235 0.70 -21.95 -5.01
CA ASP A 235 0.78 -20.53 -4.63
C ASP A 235 1.36 -19.63 -5.72
N VAL A 236 1.72 -20.21 -6.87
CA VAL A 236 2.09 -19.50 -8.11
C VAL A 236 0.99 -19.60 -9.17
N ARG A 237 -0.21 -20.02 -8.77
CA ARG A 237 -1.39 -20.19 -9.62
C ARG A 237 -2.52 -19.23 -9.18
N PRO A 238 -3.40 -18.83 -10.10
CA PRO A 238 -3.35 -19.08 -11.55
C PRO A 238 -2.31 -18.19 -12.26
N GLU A 239 -1.95 -18.57 -13.48
CA GLU A 239 -1.38 -17.58 -14.42
C GLU A 239 -2.38 -16.45 -14.65
N HIS A 240 -1.91 -15.22 -14.61
CA HIS A 240 -2.72 -14.02 -14.80
C HIS A 240 -1.90 -12.92 -15.49
N GLU A 241 -2.59 -12.04 -16.21
CA GLU A 241 -1.96 -10.86 -16.82
C GLU A 241 -1.69 -9.80 -15.76
N VAL A 242 -0.46 -9.30 -15.75
CA VAL A 242 -0.04 -8.19 -14.89
C VAL A 242 0.65 -7.14 -15.75
N TYR A 243 0.21 -5.90 -15.63
CA TYR A 243 0.89 -4.72 -16.15
C TYR A 243 1.78 -4.13 -15.06
N THR A 244 3.00 -3.76 -15.45
CA THR A 244 3.90 -2.93 -14.63
C THR A 244 4.35 -1.73 -15.43
N ASP A 245 4.50 -0.60 -14.76
CA ASP A 245 5.13 0.60 -15.33
C ASP A 245 6.60 0.34 -15.67
N ALA A 246 7.22 1.32 -16.34
CA ALA A 246 8.65 1.27 -16.59
C ALA A 246 9.39 1.53 -15.28
N PHE A 247 10.42 0.75 -15.02
CA PHE A 247 11.30 0.92 -13.87
C PHE A 247 12.73 0.55 -14.25
N GLU A 248 13.68 0.97 -13.44
CA GLU A 248 15.06 0.53 -13.56
C GLU A 248 15.42 -0.37 -12.39
N MET A 249 16.12 -1.46 -12.66
CA MET A 249 16.55 -2.45 -11.66
C MET A 249 18.06 -2.54 -11.63
N SER A 250 18.64 -2.65 -10.43
CA SER A 250 20.09 -2.83 -10.31
C SER A 250 20.52 -4.09 -11.05
N LYS A 251 21.57 -3.92 -11.85
CA LYS A 251 22.11 -4.95 -12.74
C LYS A 251 22.51 -6.23 -12.00
N TYR A 252 22.94 -6.05 -10.75
CA TYR A 252 23.41 -7.05 -9.80
C TYR A 252 22.62 -6.94 -8.49
N GLU A 253 22.70 -7.96 -7.65
CA GLU A 253 22.36 -7.87 -6.23
C GLU A 253 23.21 -6.79 -5.54
N ILE A 254 22.69 -6.22 -4.45
CA ILE A 254 23.48 -5.29 -3.62
C ILE A 254 24.65 -6.05 -3.00
N THR A 255 25.84 -5.47 -3.09
CA THR A 255 27.08 -6.10 -2.62
C THR A 255 27.37 -5.77 -1.17
N ASN A 256 28.24 -6.57 -0.53
CA ASN A 256 28.73 -6.28 0.81
C ASN A 256 29.39 -4.89 0.91
N GLY A 257 30.15 -4.47 -0.10
CA GLY A 257 30.79 -3.15 -0.12
C GLY A 257 29.77 -2.00 -0.06
N LEU A 258 28.70 -2.09 -0.86
CA LEU A 258 27.62 -1.10 -0.86
C LEU A 258 26.87 -1.08 0.48
N TYR A 259 26.58 -2.26 1.05
CA TYR A 259 25.88 -2.35 2.33
C TYR A 259 26.73 -1.86 3.51
N VAL A 260 28.05 -2.10 3.50
CA VAL A 260 28.98 -1.56 4.50
C VAL A 260 29.05 -0.03 4.46
N LYS A 261 28.97 0.58 3.27
CA LYS A 261 28.84 2.04 3.14
C LYS A 261 27.59 2.53 3.88
N TYR A 262 26.44 1.91 3.62
CA TYR A 262 25.18 2.22 4.32
C TYR A 262 25.31 2.12 5.84
N MET A 263 25.78 0.98 6.37
CA MET A 263 25.82 0.78 7.81
C MET A 263 26.71 1.82 8.51
N ASN A 264 27.84 2.20 7.89
CA ASN A 264 28.72 3.23 8.44
C ASN A 264 28.05 4.61 8.44
N GLU A 265 27.30 4.96 7.40
CA GLU A 265 26.54 6.22 7.33
C GLU A 265 25.39 6.24 8.35
N ALA A 266 24.57 5.19 8.37
CA ALA A 266 23.44 5.06 9.29
C ALA A 266 23.89 5.06 10.76
N PHE A 267 25.00 4.38 11.08
CA PHE A 267 25.52 4.33 12.45
C PHE A 267 26.05 5.69 12.92
N LYS A 268 26.72 6.45 12.04
CA LYS A 268 27.14 7.83 12.34
C LYS A 268 25.96 8.76 12.61
N ARG A 269 24.86 8.58 11.88
CA ARG A 269 23.61 9.33 12.08
C ARG A 269 22.88 8.92 13.36
N GLY A 270 23.23 7.76 13.94
CA GLY A 270 22.54 7.17 15.08
C GLY A 270 21.25 6.45 14.69
N ASP A 271 21.01 6.20 13.40
CA ASP A 271 19.82 5.52 12.87
C ASP A 271 19.85 4.01 13.12
N VAL A 272 21.03 3.45 13.38
CA VAL A 272 21.24 2.04 13.73
C VAL A 272 22.19 1.89 14.91
N ILE A 273 22.00 0.82 15.68
CA ILE A 273 22.88 0.37 16.75
C ILE A 273 23.28 -1.08 16.52
N VAL A 274 24.33 -1.52 17.22
CA VAL A 274 24.76 -2.91 17.25
C VAL A 274 24.54 -3.47 18.65
N GLU A 275 23.69 -4.48 18.77
CA GLU A 275 23.48 -5.20 20.03
C GLU A 275 23.55 -6.70 19.80
N ASN A 276 24.33 -7.42 20.62
CA ASN A 276 24.46 -8.88 20.57
C ASN A 276 24.79 -9.46 19.17
N GLY A 277 25.53 -8.72 18.34
CA GLY A 277 25.86 -9.15 16.97
C GLY A 277 24.75 -8.95 15.94
N LEU A 278 23.75 -8.12 16.26
CA LEU A 278 22.67 -7.74 15.36
C LEU A 278 22.78 -6.25 15.05
N LEU A 279 22.53 -5.89 13.79
CA LEU A 279 22.24 -4.51 13.41
C LEU A 279 20.77 -4.25 13.69
N ILE A 280 20.48 -3.24 14.51
CA ILE A 280 19.11 -2.91 14.96
C ILE A 280 18.81 -1.47 14.58
N GLY A 281 17.61 -1.22 14.06
CA GLY A 281 17.12 0.13 13.83
C GLY A 281 16.96 0.90 15.14
N ASN A 282 17.49 2.12 15.21
CA ASN A 282 17.49 3.01 16.38
C ASN A 282 16.72 4.31 16.12
N GLY A 283 15.71 4.24 15.24
CA GLY A 283 14.86 5.35 14.84
C GLY A 283 13.95 4.99 13.66
N GLY A 284 13.09 5.94 13.28
CA GLY A 284 12.21 5.79 12.12
C GLY A 284 11.14 4.67 12.26
N PRO A 285 10.57 4.21 11.14
CA PRO A 285 9.46 3.21 11.12
C PRO A 285 9.78 1.85 11.69
N TYR A 286 11.05 1.46 11.60
CA TYR A 286 11.52 0.13 11.87
C TYR A 286 12.41 0.14 13.11
N ASN A 287 12.18 1.11 13.99
CA ASN A 287 12.84 1.22 15.28
C ASN A 287 12.69 -0.09 16.08
N ALA A 288 13.77 -0.51 16.74
CA ALA A 288 13.88 -1.76 17.48
C ALA A 288 13.63 -3.05 16.67
N THR A 289 13.63 -2.98 15.33
CA THR A 289 13.63 -4.18 14.48
C THR A 289 15.05 -4.58 14.10
N ILE A 290 15.25 -5.89 13.91
CA ILE A 290 16.52 -6.45 13.46
C ILE A 290 16.64 -6.18 11.96
N TYR A 291 17.71 -5.52 11.51
CA TYR A 291 18.02 -5.29 10.10
C TYR A 291 18.85 -6.42 9.50
N GLY A 292 19.74 -7.02 10.30
CA GLY A 292 20.56 -8.12 9.84
C GLY A 292 21.57 -8.55 10.88
N LEU A 293 22.37 -9.55 10.52
CA LEU A 293 23.45 -10.07 11.36
C LEU A 293 24.75 -9.32 11.09
N VAL A 294 25.37 -8.77 12.14
CA VAL A 294 26.73 -8.23 12.09
C VAL A 294 27.56 -8.98 13.11
N MET A 295 28.39 -9.90 12.63
CA MET A 295 29.22 -10.69 13.53
C MET A 295 30.28 -9.79 14.17
N VAL A 296 30.38 -9.84 15.50
CA VAL A 296 31.49 -9.25 16.27
C VAL A 296 32.65 -10.25 16.39
N ARG A 297 32.50 -11.48 15.87
CA ARG A 297 33.54 -12.53 15.89
C ARG A 297 33.70 -13.20 14.53
N GLU A 298 34.96 -13.41 14.14
CA GLU A 298 35.35 -14.09 12.90
C GLU A 298 34.80 -15.54 12.81
N GLY A 299 34.47 -15.99 11.59
CA GLY A 299 34.35 -17.43 11.28
C GLY A 299 32.99 -17.95 10.78
N SER A 300 32.00 -17.10 10.49
CA SER A 300 30.79 -17.57 9.78
C SER A 300 31.09 -17.71 8.28
N PRO A 301 30.80 -18.85 7.65
CA PRO A 301 31.18 -19.11 6.25
C PRO A 301 30.47 -18.22 5.23
N ASP A 302 29.43 -17.51 5.68
CA ASP A 302 28.42 -16.85 4.86
C ASP A 302 28.20 -15.38 5.26
N ASN A 303 28.98 -14.85 6.22
CA ASN A 303 28.88 -13.45 6.65
C ASN A 303 30.25 -12.79 6.53
N PHE A 304 30.37 -11.92 5.54
CA PHE A 304 31.63 -11.30 5.16
C PHE A 304 31.86 -9.94 5.81
N ILE A 305 30.92 -9.52 6.66
CA ILE A 305 30.88 -8.21 7.31
C ILE A 305 31.13 -8.36 8.80
N TYR A 306 32.03 -7.53 9.34
CA TYR A 306 32.36 -7.51 10.76
C TYR A 306 32.33 -6.10 11.34
N PHE A 307 31.99 -6.02 12.63
CA PHE A 307 32.01 -4.78 13.41
C PHE A 307 33.29 -4.69 14.23
N GLN A 308 34.07 -3.63 14.03
CA GLN A 308 35.29 -3.36 14.78
C GLN A 308 35.23 -1.94 15.36
N PRO A 309 34.92 -1.79 16.66
CA PRO A 309 34.94 -0.48 17.30
C PRO A 309 36.40 0.02 17.39
N SER A 310 36.74 1.04 16.61
CA SER A 310 38.02 1.75 16.66
C SER A 310 37.91 2.98 17.58
N ILE A 311 38.96 3.26 18.35
CA ILE A 311 39.06 4.42 19.24
C ILE A 311 39.37 5.72 18.46
N ASP A 312 39.90 5.61 17.24
CA ASP A 312 40.54 6.72 16.55
C ASP A 312 39.96 7.08 15.16
N ASP A 313 38.95 6.39 14.59
CA ASP A 313 38.48 6.76 13.24
C ASP A 313 37.07 6.36 12.74
N ILE A 314 36.73 7.01 11.62
CA ILE A 314 35.50 7.29 10.86
C ILE A 314 34.66 6.07 10.38
N ALA A 315 35.01 4.81 10.65
CA ALA A 315 34.23 3.65 10.18
C ALA A 315 34.23 2.50 11.20
N PHE A 316 33.06 1.88 11.41
CA PHE A 316 32.81 0.85 12.42
C PHE A 316 32.50 -0.53 11.82
N PHE A 317 32.07 -0.57 10.55
CA PHE A 317 31.76 -1.79 9.82
C PHE A 317 32.75 -1.96 8.68
N HIS A 318 33.20 -3.20 8.49
CA HIS A 318 34.17 -3.58 7.47
C HIS A 318 33.71 -4.86 6.77
N VAL A 319 34.12 -5.01 5.52
CA VAL A 319 34.00 -6.24 4.73
C VAL A 319 35.39 -6.77 4.45
N TYR A 320 35.55 -8.10 4.47
CA TYR A 320 36.79 -8.73 4.02
C TYR A 320 37.04 -8.41 2.53
N PRO A 321 38.22 -7.89 2.15
CA PRO A 321 38.44 -7.30 0.82
C PRO A 321 38.04 -8.19 -0.37
N GLU A 322 38.26 -9.49 -0.28
CA GLU A 322 37.92 -10.46 -1.33
C GLU A 322 36.42 -10.70 -1.50
N TYR A 323 35.58 -10.22 -0.58
CA TYR A 323 34.13 -10.38 -0.57
C TYR A 323 33.35 -9.09 -0.82
N GLU A 324 34.02 -7.98 -1.14
CA GLU A 324 33.39 -6.69 -1.44
C GLU A 324 32.32 -6.78 -2.54
N ASN A 325 32.56 -7.63 -3.55
CA ASN A 325 31.69 -7.83 -4.72
C ASN A 325 30.78 -9.06 -4.61
N TYR A 326 30.68 -9.67 -3.43
CA TYR A 326 29.69 -10.72 -3.18
C TYR A 326 28.36 -10.08 -2.78
N PRO A 327 27.21 -10.74 -3.06
CA PRO A 327 25.94 -10.23 -2.58
C PRO A 327 25.94 -10.13 -1.05
N VAL A 328 25.37 -9.05 -0.53
CA VAL A 328 25.09 -8.97 0.91
C VAL A 328 23.93 -9.92 1.23
N VAL A 329 24.08 -10.67 2.32
CA VAL A 329 23.11 -11.68 2.74
C VAL A 329 22.89 -11.62 4.25
N ARG A 330 22.01 -12.48 4.78
CA ARG A 330 21.61 -12.52 6.20
C ARG A 330 20.91 -11.24 6.65
N LEU A 331 20.11 -10.69 5.75
CA LEU A 331 19.30 -9.52 5.97
C LEU A 331 17.86 -9.90 6.29
N THR A 332 17.20 -9.07 7.08
CA THR A 332 15.74 -9.10 7.16
C THR A 332 15.16 -8.18 6.09
N TRP A 333 13.86 -8.31 5.83
CA TRP A 333 13.13 -7.35 5.01
C TRP A 333 13.31 -5.90 5.51
N TYR A 334 13.34 -5.70 6.83
CA TYR A 334 13.56 -4.38 7.42
C TYR A 334 14.96 -3.81 7.10
N GLY A 335 16.00 -4.65 7.08
CA GLY A 335 17.35 -4.19 6.73
C GLY A 335 17.48 -3.80 5.26
N ALA A 336 16.91 -4.61 4.36
CA ALA A 336 16.87 -4.31 2.94
C ALA A 336 16.06 -3.02 2.67
N MET A 337 14.90 -2.87 3.31
CA MET A 337 14.10 -1.65 3.21
C MET A 337 14.79 -0.41 3.78
N ALA A 338 15.48 -0.54 4.91
CA ALA A 338 16.22 0.57 5.50
C ALA A 338 17.36 1.05 4.58
N PHE A 339 18.07 0.13 3.91
CA PHE A 339 19.04 0.47 2.86
C PHE A 339 18.37 1.23 1.70
N CYS A 340 17.28 0.68 1.15
CA CYS A 340 16.55 1.29 0.04
C CYS A 340 16.14 2.73 0.39
N MET A 341 15.53 2.90 1.56
CA MET A 341 15.09 4.19 2.07
C MET A 341 16.26 5.17 2.26
N HIS A 342 17.37 4.72 2.86
CA HIS A 342 18.55 5.57 3.09
C HIS A 342 19.09 6.21 1.80
N TYR A 343 18.99 5.50 0.67
CA TYR A 343 19.46 5.97 -0.63
C TYR A 343 18.35 6.31 -1.63
N GLY A 344 17.08 6.26 -1.22
CA GLY A 344 15.91 6.64 -2.05
C GLY A 344 15.49 5.67 -3.13
N TYR A 345 16.00 4.45 -3.07
CA TYR A 345 15.51 3.34 -3.88
C TYR A 345 14.31 2.67 -3.21
N ARG A 346 13.81 1.63 -3.85
CA ARG A 346 12.83 0.71 -3.26
C ARG A 346 13.22 -0.73 -3.55
N LEU A 347 12.65 -1.66 -2.80
CA LEU A 347 12.65 -3.06 -3.22
C LEU A 347 11.74 -3.23 -4.45
N PRO A 348 12.07 -4.16 -5.37
CA PRO A 348 11.12 -4.55 -6.42
C PRO A 348 9.88 -5.19 -5.80
N THR A 349 8.72 -4.98 -6.41
CA THR A 349 7.56 -5.84 -6.14
C THR A 349 7.84 -7.26 -6.64
N GLU A 350 7.08 -8.23 -6.16
CA GLU A 350 7.15 -9.62 -6.64
C GLU A 350 6.89 -9.68 -8.16
N ALA A 351 5.96 -8.87 -8.65
CA ALA A 351 5.62 -8.80 -10.07
C ALA A 351 6.72 -8.16 -10.91
N GLU A 352 7.30 -7.05 -10.45
CA GLU A 352 8.46 -6.43 -11.13
C GLU A 352 9.64 -7.40 -11.19
N TRP A 353 9.93 -8.08 -10.08
CA TRP A 353 11.00 -9.07 -10.02
C TRP A 353 10.78 -10.21 -11.02
N GLU A 354 9.57 -10.78 -11.07
CA GLU A 354 9.28 -11.88 -12.01
C GLU A 354 9.35 -11.42 -13.47
N LYS A 355 8.78 -10.26 -13.81
CA LYS A 355 8.88 -9.69 -15.16
C LYS A 355 10.34 -9.50 -15.56
N ALA A 356 11.14 -8.93 -14.66
CA ALA A 356 12.55 -8.70 -14.87
C ALA A 356 13.32 -10.01 -15.06
N SER A 357 13.05 -11.03 -14.23
CA SER A 357 13.68 -12.35 -14.31
C SER A 357 13.37 -13.05 -15.63
N ARG A 358 12.10 -13.00 -16.08
CA ARG A 358 11.63 -13.58 -17.34
C ARG A 358 12.23 -12.96 -18.62
N GLY A 359 12.92 -11.83 -18.52
CA GLY A 359 13.70 -11.25 -19.61
C GLY A 359 12.88 -10.85 -20.86
N GLY A 360 11.58 -10.61 -20.73
CA GLY A 360 10.71 -10.30 -21.88
C GLY A 360 10.39 -11.48 -22.81
N GLU A 361 10.87 -12.69 -22.50
CA GLU A 361 10.65 -13.91 -23.29
C GLU A 361 9.86 -14.98 -22.52
N GLN A 362 9.28 -14.63 -21.36
CA GLN A 362 8.58 -15.59 -20.48
C GLN A 362 9.47 -16.76 -20.03
N ALA A 363 10.77 -16.48 -19.85
CA ALA A 363 11.76 -17.49 -19.48
C ALA A 363 11.46 -18.17 -18.12
N GLU A 364 11.62 -19.51 -18.07
CA GLU A 364 11.40 -20.30 -16.85
C GLU A 364 12.46 -20.00 -15.77
N TYR A 365 13.68 -19.70 -16.19
CA TYR A 365 14.79 -19.28 -15.33
C TYR A 365 15.36 -17.95 -15.81
N GLY A 366 15.80 -17.11 -14.88
CA GLY A 366 16.38 -15.79 -15.16
C GLY A 366 17.80 -15.82 -15.73
N THR A 367 18.08 -16.70 -16.69
CA THR A 367 19.39 -16.85 -17.34
C THR A 367 19.34 -16.34 -18.79
N ASN A 368 20.50 -16.27 -19.45
CA ASN A 368 20.60 -15.86 -20.86
C ASN A 368 19.90 -16.81 -21.86
N THR A 369 19.63 -18.05 -21.46
CA THR A 369 18.96 -19.08 -22.27
C THR A 369 17.54 -19.40 -21.81
N GLY A 370 17.13 -18.91 -20.63
CA GLY A 370 15.88 -19.30 -19.98
C GLY A 370 15.88 -20.70 -19.37
N GLN A 371 17.03 -21.38 -19.36
CA GLN A 371 17.25 -22.71 -18.76
C GLN A 371 18.23 -22.62 -17.60
N ILE A 372 18.33 -23.66 -16.77
CA ILE A 372 19.28 -23.73 -15.66
C ILE A 372 20.20 -24.96 -15.77
N ASN A 373 21.48 -24.72 -15.52
CA ASN A 373 22.52 -25.70 -15.22
C ASN A 373 23.73 -24.94 -14.63
N HIS A 374 24.73 -25.65 -14.13
CA HIS A 374 25.89 -25.04 -13.48
C HIS A 374 26.84 -24.25 -14.42
N ASP A 375 26.58 -24.17 -15.74
CA ASP A 375 27.27 -23.22 -16.63
C ASP A 375 26.54 -21.86 -16.75
N LEU A 376 25.33 -21.77 -16.18
CA LEU A 376 24.39 -20.66 -16.36
C LEU A 376 24.02 -19.93 -15.06
N ALA A 377 24.15 -20.58 -13.91
CA ALA A 377 23.79 -20.06 -12.59
C ALA A 377 24.56 -20.77 -11.48
N ASN A 378 24.67 -20.12 -10.31
CA ASN A 378 25.18 -20.71 -9.07
C ASN A 378 24.02 -21.21 -8.20
N TYR A 379 23.91 -22.51 -7.98
CA TYR A 379 22.87 -23.11 -7.14
C TYR A 379 23.43 -24.34 -6.41
N LEU A 380 22.63 -25.11 -5.68
CA LEU A 380 23.12 -26.22 -4.84
C LEU A 380 24.09 -27.16 -5.57
N SER A 381 25.32 -27.28 -5.04
CA SER A 381 26.48 -28.04 -5.54
C SER A 381 27.35 -27.26 -6.53
N SER A 382 28.64 -27.59 -6.64
CA SER A 382 29.57 -26.96 -7.60
C SER A 382 29.95 -27.92 -8.73
N GLU A 383 29.56 -27.58 -9.96
CA GLU A 383 29.90 -28.29 -11.18
C GLU A 383 30.09 -27.30 -12.35
N GLY A 384 30.62 -27.73 -13.50
CA GLY A 384 30.72 -26.85 -14.68
C GLY A 384 31.49 -25.54 -14.40
N LYS A 385 30.88 -24.40 -14.71
CA LYS A 385 31.42 -23.06 -14.38
C LYS A 385 31.11 -22.61 -12.96
N ASP A 386 30.13 -23.21 -12.29
CA ASP A 386 29.82 -22.98 -10.89
C ASP A 386 30.85 -23.71 -10.01
N ILE A 387 31.88 -22.98 -9.61
CA ILE A 387 33.01 -23.51 -8.85
C ILE A 387 32.94 -23.14 -7.36
N TRP A 388 31.85 -22.51 -6.92
CA TRP A 388 31.73 -21.96 -5.57
C TRP A 388 31.04 -22.94 -4.64
N ASN A 389 31.57 -23.06 -3.42
CA ASN A 389 30.90 -23.76 -2.33
C ASN A 389 30.15 -22.73 -1.49
N GLY A 390 29.05 -22.21 -2.04
CA GLY A 390 28.28 -21.09 -1.50
C GLY A 390 28.11 -19.97 -2.52
N LEU A 391 28.02 -18.73 -2.04
CA LEU A 391 27.87 -17.54 -2.88
C LEU A 391 29.04 -17.38 -3.88
N SER A 392 28.74 -16.76 -5.01
CA SER A 392 29.73 -16.28 -5.99
C SER A 392 29.75 -14.74 -6.01
N PRO A 393 30.84 -14.11 -6.51
CA PRO A 393 30.80 -12.68 -6.83
C PRO A 393 29.63 -12.40 -7.76
N VAL A 394 28.98 -11.25 -7.61
CA VAL A 394 27.89 -10.84 -8.51
C VAL A 394 28.42 -10.75 -9.95
N GLY A 395 27.59 -11.10 -10.91
CA GLY A 395 27.91 -11.06 -12.33
C GLY A 395 28.78 -12.21 -12.83
N SER A 396 28.87 -13.32 -12.07
CA SER A 396 29.72 -14.47 -12.44
C SER A 396 29.21 -15.25 -13.66
N PHE A 397 27.91 -15.17 -13.96
CA PHE A 397 27.28 -15.83 -15.10
C PHE A 397 26.78 -14.84 -16.16
N ALA A 398 26.28 -15.33 -17.29
CA ALA A 398 25.76 -14.46 -18.34
C ALA A 398 24.40 -13.86 -17.93
N PRO A 399 24.13 -12.58 -18.26
CA PRO A 399 22.87 -11.94 -17.89
C PRO A 399 21.70 -12.49 -18.69
N ASN A 400 20.48 -12.35 -18.15
CA ASN A 400 19.26 -12.60 -18.91
C ASN A 400 19.07 -11.61 -20.07
N LYS A 401 17.97 -11.74 -20.82
CA LYS A 401 17.70 -10.92 -22.00
C LYS A 401 17.53 -9.42 -21.75
N TYR A 402 17.18 -9.00 -20.53
CA TYR A 402 17.18 -7.59 -20.17
C TYR A 402 18.57 -7.07 -19.78
N GLY A 403 19.53 -7.95 -19.47
CA GLY A 403 20.86 -7.56 -19.01
C GLY A 403 21.05 -7.70 -17.50
N LEU A 404 20.10 -8.32 -16.79
CA LEU A 404 20.19 -8.58 -15.36
C LEU A 404 20.95 -9.87 -15.07
N TYR A 405 21.83 -9.82 -14.08
CA TYR A 405 22.64 -10.96 -13.66
C TYR A 405 22.02 -11.66 -12.46
N ASP A 406 22.33 -12.95 -12.32
CA ASP A 406 22.07 -13.76 -11.12
C ASP A 406 20.59 -13.78 -10.68
N MET A 407 19.66 -13.58 -11.61
CA MET A 407 18.21 -13.67 -11.34
C MET A 407 17.75 -15.11 -11.04
N ALA A 408 18.63 -16.11 -11.22
CA ALA A 408 18.44 -17.49 -10.81
C ALA A 408 19.68 -17.95 -10.02
N GLY A 409 19.48 -18.36 -8.77
CA GLY A 409 20.55 -18.82 -7.88
C GLY A 409 21.27 -17.69 -7.14
N ASN A 410 22.53 -17.93 -6.77
CA ASN A 410 23.41 -17.07 -5.98
C ASN A 410 22.80 -16.68 -4.62
N ALA A 411 22.14 -15.53 -4.51
CA ALA A 411 21.43 -15.10 -3.31
C ALA A 411 19.92 -15.02 -3.58
N ALA A 412 19.11 -15.52 -2.64
CA ALA A 412 17.67 -15.35 -2.72
C ALA A 412 17.33 -13.89 -2.43
N GLU A 413 16.44 -13.32 -3.22
CA GLU A 413 16.23 -11.87 -3.21
C GLU A 413 14.94 -11.47 -2.53
N ILE A 414 15.07 -10.63 -1.52
CA ILE A 414 13.95 -10.03 -0.81
C ILE A 414 13.21 -9.05 -1.73
N VAL A 415 11.90 -9.24 -1.84
CA VAL A 415 10.99 -8.32 -2.55
C VAL A 415 10.14 -7.52 -1.56
N PHE A 416 9.46 -6.49 -2.06
CA PHE A 416 8.59 -5.63 -1.26
C PHE A 416 7.42 -6.41 -0.64
N ASP A 417 6.81 -7.32 -1.41
CA ASP A 417 5.57 -8.01 -1.10
C ASP A 417 5.66 -8.97 0.12
N PHE A 418 4.55 -9.03 0.85
CA PHE A 418 4.30 -10.09 1.83
C PHE A 418 3.62 -11.29 1.18
N TYR A 419 3.81 -12.46 1.78
CA TYR A 419 3.26 -13.71 1.30
C TYR A 419 1.80 -13.87 1.70
N GLN A 420 0.96 -14.02 0.68
CA GLN A 420 -0.36 -14.64 0.81
C GLN A 420 -0.48 -15.72 -0.26
N LYS A 421 -0.82 -16.93 0.21
CA LYS A 421 -0.88 -18.14 -0.62
C LYS A 421 -1.76 -17.95 -1.86
N ASP A 422 -2.95 -17.37 -1.67
CA ASP A 422 -3.97 -17.28 -2.72
C ASP A 422 -3.95 -15.90 -3.43
N TYR A 423 -2.91 -15.07 -3.24
CA TYR A 423 -2.87 -13.69 -3.75
C TYR A 423 -3.06 -13.60 -5.26
N TYR A 424 -2.48 -14.51 -6.05
CA TYR A 424 -2.57 -14.48 -7.52
C TYR A 424 -4.02 -14.60 -8.02
N SER A 425 -4.94 -15.18 -7.22
CA SER A 425 -6.36 -15.27 -7.59
C SER A 425 -7.14 -13.97 -7.42
N ILE A 426 -6.58 -13.01 -6.67
CA ILE A 426 -7.17 -11.72 -6.33
C ILE A 426 -6.25 -10.54 -6.69
N SER A 427 -5.14 -10.82 -7.38
CA SER A 427 -4.13 -9.83 -7.74
C SER A 427 -4.72 -8.79 -8.68
N PRO A 428 -4.53 -7.48 -8.44
CA PRO A 428 -4.91 -6.46 -9.40
C PRO A 428 -4.06 -6.57 -10.67
N HIS A 429 -4.63 -6.10 -11.79
CA HIS A 429 -3.95 -6.13 -13.08
C HIS A 429 -2.75 -5.16 -13.12
N ASP A 430 -2.93 -3.93 -12.66
CA ASP A 430 -1.93 -2.87 -12.78
C ASP A 430 -1.11 -2.74 -11.49
N ASN A 431 0.21 -2.85 -11.62
CA ASN A 431 1.20 -2.63 -10.56
C ASN A 431 0.82 -3.30 -9.21
N PRO A 432 0.68 -4.63 -9.13
CA PRO A 432 0.39 -5.30 -7.86
C PRO A 432 1.56 -5.15 -6.88
N TYR A 433 1.21 -4.85 -5.62
CA TYR A 433 2.16 -4.63 -4.51
C TYR A 433 1.99 -5.65 -3.37
N GLY A 434 1.29 -6.75 -3.63
CA GLY A 434 1.07 -7.82 -2.66
C GLY A 434 -0.18 -7.66 -1.79
N PRO A 435 -0.40 -8.57 -0.84
CA PRO A 435 -1.54 -8.58 0.07
C PRO A 435 -1.42 -7.49 1.14
N GLY A 436 -2.56 -6.90 1.53
CA GLY A 436 -2.60 -5.75 2.45
C GLY A 436 -2.06 -4.46 1.84
N SER A 437 -1.56 -4.54 0.61
CA SER A 437 -1.01 -3.39 -0.09
C SER A 437 -2.10 -2.40 -0.51
N PRO A 438 -1.81 -1.09 -0.52
CA PRO A 438 -0.48 -0.51 -0.68
C PRO A 438 0.46 -0.51 0.56
N PHE A 439 0.05 -0.94 1.77
CA PHE A 439 0.93 -0.85 2.95
C PHE A 439 1.04 -2.08 3.87
N PRO A 440 2.20 -2.25 4.54
CA PRO A 440 2.36 -3.26 5.57
C PRO A 440 1.35 -2.96 6.68
N ILE A 441 0.28 -3.76 6.74
CA ILE A 441 -0.64 -3.77 7.86
C ILE A 441 0.20 -3.96 9.12
N ASN A 442 -0.14 -3.25 10.21
CA ASN A 442 0.25 -3.66 11.55
C ASN A 442 -0.32 -5.08 11.77
N PHE A 443 0.43 -6.12 11.37
CA PHE A 443 0.06 -7.52 11.58
C PHE A 443 0.12 -7.80 13.08
N THR A 444 -0.91 -7.39 13.81
CA THR A 444 -1.11 -7.77 15.21
C THR A 444 -1.75 -9.16 15.23
N GLY A 445 -0.95 -10.19 14.91
CA GLY A 445 -1.34 -11.59 15.01
C GLY A 445 -1.18 -12.40 13.71
N SER A 446 -0.68 -13.64 13.86
CA SER A 446 -0.14 -14.56 12.84
C SER A 446 1.14 -14.05 12.14
N GLU A 447 2.12 -14.95 11.97
CA GLU A 447 3.48 -14.63 11.51
C GLU A 447 3.45 -13.82 10.21
N ILE A 448 4.06 -12.63 10.22
CA ILE A 448 4.33 -11.89 8.98
C ILE A 448 5.25 -12.75 8.15
N VAL A 449 4.84 -13.11 6.94
CA VAL A 449 5.66 -13.90 6.04
C VAL A 449 6.07 -13.01 4.88
N MET A 450 7.36 -12.68 4.77
CA MET A 450 7.93 -11.99 3.61
C MET A 450 8.20 -13.01 2.48
N ILE A 451 8.39 -12.53 1.25
CA ILE A 451 8.73 -13.36 0.10
C ILE A 451 10.20 -13.12 -0.29
N THR A 452 10.91 -14.20 -0.63
CA THR A 452 12.12 -14.12 -1.46
C THR A 452 11.95 -14.84 -2.79
N ARG A 453 12.76 -14.44 -3.77
CA ARG A 453 12.72 -14.89 -5.17
C ARG A 453 14.08 -15.39 -5.64
N GLY A 454 14.12 -16.06 -6.79
CA GLY A 454 15.36 -16.43 -7.50
C GLY A 454 16.12 -17.65 -6.97
N GLY A 455 15.84 -18.12 -5.76
CA GLY A 455 16.60 -19.22 -5.16
C GLY A 455 18.00 -18.76 -4.74
N SER A 456 18.86 -19.68 -4.30
CA SER A 456 20.21 -19.35 -3.84
C SER A 456 21.17 -20.52 -4.05
N ALA A 457 22.45 -20.30 -3.78
CA ALA A 457 23.50 -21.33 -3.79
C ALA A 457 23.23 -22.52 -2.84
N LEU A 458 22.22 -22.45 -1.96
CA LEU A 458 21.82 -23.55 -1.07
C LEU A 458 20.65 -24.38 -1.61
N TYR A 459 19.98 -23.91 -2.65
CA TYR A 459 18.75 -24.53 -3.15
C TYR A 459 18.98 -25.21 -4.48
N SER A 460 18.28 -26.32 -4.73
CA SER A 460 18.31 -26.97 -6.03
C SER A 460 17.66 -26.10 -7.11
N ASP A 461 17.94 -26.44 -8.36
CA ASP A 461 17.38 -25.84 -9.56
C ASP A 461 15.89 -25.48 -9.47
N MET A 462 15.04 -26.38 -8.94
CA MET A 462 13.59 -26.17 -8.86
C MET A 462 13.16 -24.91 -8.09
N PHE A 463 13.99 -24.45 -7.14
CA PHE A 463 13.73 -23.26 -6.33
C PHE A 463 14.25 -21.97 -6.97
N CYS A 464 14.98 -22.10 -8.09
CA CYS A 464 15.60 -20.98 -8.80
C CYS A 464 14.78 -20.51 -10.01
N SER A 465 13.58 -21.07 -10.22
CA SER A 465 12.72 -20.64 -11.33
C SER A 465 12.19 -19.22 -11.12
N SER A 466 11.92 -18.52 -12.22
CA SER A 466 11.38 -17.15 -12.24
C SER A 466 10.06 -17.02 -11.49
N THR A 467 9.33 -18.12 -11.27
CA THR A 467 8.01 -18.15 -10.63
C THR A 467 8.03 -18.57 -9.16
N PHE A 468 9.10 -19.20 -8.67
CA PHE A 468 9.09 -19.84 -7.35
C PHE A 468 9.03 -18.80 -6.20
N ARG A 469 8.01 -18.90 -5.35
CA ARG A 469 7.81 -18.01 -4.19
C ARG A 469 8.35 -18.68 -2.95
N PHE A 470 9.30 -18.03 -2.26
CA PHE A 470 9.83 -18.56 -1.02
C PHE A 470 9.30 -17.78 0.19
N PRO A 471 8.25 -18.27 0.89
CA PRO A 471 7.75 -17.64 2.11
C PRO A 471 8.75 -17.75 3.26
N LYS A 472 8.98 -16.64 3.99
CA LYS A 472 9.87 -16.57 5.17
C LYS A 472 9.21 -15.80 6.32
N ALA A 473 9.18 -16.36 7.52
CA ALA A 473 8.59 -15.68 8.70
C ALA A 473 9.45 -14.50 9.22
N VAL A 474 8.81 -13.48 9.81
CA VAL A 474 9.41 -12.29 10.42
C VAL A 474 8.95 -12.12 11.88
N PRO A 475 9.82 -11.75 12.85
CA PRO A 475 11.27 -11.65 12.73
C PRO A 475 11.90 -13.04 12.76
N ASN A 476 12.66 -13.40 11.72
CA ASN A 476 13.41 -14.63 11.73
C ASN A 476 14.61 -14.48 12.67
N LYS A 477 14.53 -15.06 13.88
CA LYS A 477 15.58 -14.97 14.91
C LYS A 477 16.88 -15.68 14.50
N GLU A 478 16.88 -16.50 13.45
CA GLU A 478 18.03 -17.33 13.09
C GLU A 478 18.77 -16.91 11.80
N GLY A 479 18.28 -15.89 11.07
CA GLY A 479 18.98 -15.32 9.90
C GLY A 479 19.61 -16.39 8.99
N TYR A 480 18.79 -17.09 8.19
CA TYR A 480 19.31 -18.05 7.21
C TYR A 480 20.27 -17.37 6.21
N SER A 481 21.10 -18.21 5.58
CA SER A 481 22.44 -17.81 5.20
C SER A 481 22.52 -16.88 3.99
N TYR A 482 21.64 -17.00 2.99
CA TYR A 482 21.82 -16.41 1.65
C TYR A 482 20.62 -15.59 1.14
N GLU A 483 19.86 -14.97 2.04
CA GLU A 483 18.86 -13.97 1.68
C GLU A 483 19.50 -12.57 1.57
N GLY A 484 19.61 -12.09 0.34
CA GLY A 484 20.06 -10.76 -0.04
C GLY A 484 18.94 -9.97 -0.73
N PHE A 485 19.29 -8.97 -1.53
CA PHE A 485 18.29 -8.18 -2.27
C PHE A 485 18.94 -7.42 -3.42
N ARG A 486 18.08 -6.93 -4.30
CA ARG A 486 18.42 -5.92 -5.32
C ARG A 486 17.48 -4.73 -5.20
N ILE A 487 17.83 -3.63 -5.85
CA ILE A 487 17.08 -2.37 -5.75
C ILE A 487 16.47 -1.99 -7.08
N VAL A 488 15.40 -1.20 -7.01
CA VAL A 488 14.80 -0.56 -8.18
C VAL A 488 14.56 0.93 -7.92
N LYS A 489 14.42 1.69 -9.00
CA LYS A 489 13.89 3.05 -9.03
C LYS A 489 12.85 3.17 -10.12
N ASP A 490 11.87 4.04 -9.89
CA ASP A 490 10.86 4.36 -10.89
C ASP A 490 11.52 5.08 -12.07
N SER A 491 11.10 4.79 -13.30
CA SER A 491 11.54 5.55 -14.47
C SER A 491 10.66 6.80 -14.63
N ASP A 492 11.29 7.95 -14.89
CA ASP A 492 10.61 9.22 -15.20
C ASP A 492 9.72 9.14 -16.46
#